data_AF-A0A5B7HE22-F1
#
_entry.id   AF-A0A5B7HE22-F1
#
_cell.length_a   1.000
_cell.length_b   1.000
_cell.length_c   1.000
_cell.angle_alpha   90.00
_cell.angle_beta   90.00
_cell.angle_gamma   90.00
#
_symmetry.space_group_name_H-M   'P 1'
#
loop_
_entity.id
_entity.type
_entity.pdbx_description
1 polymer ?
#
loop_
_entity_poly.entity_id
_entity_poly.type
_entity_poly.pdbx_seq_one_letter_code
_entity_poly.pdbx_strand_id
1 'polypeptide(L)'
;MTKKEVTREVATFLSKKFSGMVSKVEIVKKEDLDLVRNTINTAVRRNKEVSKSKTVFTEMLSAHFPGEMSDGNKRMQDHLENILDIREYDVPYHVRVSIDCKIFVGLWYSIQKCSTGFPSITRREDLLVWPDCIVLAYDIETTKLPLKFPDSNSDQVMMISYMIDGQIMLN
;
A
#
# COMPACT_ATOMS: atom_id res chain seq x y z
N MET A 1 5.18 -10.76 -9.86
CA MET A 1 6.10 -10.55 -11.00
C MET A 1 6.61 -11.90 -11.50
N THR A 2 6.96 -12.01 -12.78
CA THR A 2 7.46 -13.26 -13.40
C THR A 2 8.65 -13.00 -14.33
N LYS A 3 9.42 -14.04 -14.65
CA LYS A 3 10.38 -13.99 -15.78
C LYS A 3 9.62 -13.70 -17.08
N LYS A 4 10.14 -12.83 -17.94
CA LYS A 4 9.39 -12.25 -19.08
C LYS A 4 9.04 -13.30 -20.14
N GLU A 5 9.95 -14.25 -20.31
CA GLU A 5 10.00 -15.27 -21.37
C GLU A 5 8.91 -16.34 -21.21
N VAL A 6 8.35 -16.48 -19.99
CA VAL A 6 7.39 -17.53 -19.62
C VAL A 6 6.08 -16.97 -19.04
N THR A 7 5.79 -15.68 -19.28
CA THR A 7 4.64 -14.98 -18.67
C THR A 7 3.29 -15.61 -19.07
N ARG A 8 3.16 -16.17 -20.29
CA ARG A 8 1.91 -16.78 -20.78
C ARG A 8 1.69 -18.18 -20.18
N GLU A 9 2.79 -18.91 -20.02
CA GLU A 9 2.89 -20.24 -19.46
C GLU A 9 2.53 -20.19 -17.97
N VAL A 10 3.13 -19.25 -17.22
CA VAL A 10 2.79 -18.99 -15.80
C VAL A 10 1.32 -18.60 -15.65
N ALA A 11 0.78 -17.69 -16.48
CA ALA A 11 -0.63 -17.29 -16.40
C ALA A 11 -1.59 -18.46 -16.68
N THR A 12 -1.29 -19.29 -17.67
CA THR A 12 -2.05 -20.50 -18.02
C THR A 12 -1.98 -21.55 -16.90
N PHE A 13 -0.80 -21.71 -16.30
CA PHE A 13 -0.56 -22.59 -15.17
C PHE A 13 -1.34 -22.17 -13.91
N LEU A 14 -1.28 -20.88 -13.54
CA LEU A 14 -2.02 -20.34 -12.39
C LEU A 14 -3.53 -20.53 -12.52
N SER A 15 -4.09 -20.22 -13.71
CA SER A 15 -5.52 -20.41 -14.00
C SER A 15 -5.98 -21.86 -13.83
N LYS A 16 -5.12 -22.83 -14.15
CA LYS A 16 -5.40 -24.26 -13.97
C LYS A 16 -5.19 -24.73 -12.53
N LYS A 17 -4.09 -24.33 -11.89
CA LYS A 17 -3.69 -24.77 -10.53
C LYS A 17 -4.60 -24.20 -9.44
N PHE A 18 -5.20 -23.03 -9.65
CA PHE A 18 -6.09 -22.35 -8.70
C PHE A 18 -7.52 -22.15 -9.25
N SER A 19 -7.96 -23.05 -10.14
CA SER A 19 -9.33 -23.09 -10.65
C SER A 19 -10.34 -23.18 -9.50
N GLY A 20 -11.40 -22.37 -9.54
CA GLY A 20 -12.40 -22.26 -8.47
C GLY A 20 -12.00 -21.38 -7.28
N MET A 21 -10.70 -21.06 -7.11
CA MET A 21 -10.22 -20.07 -6.13
C MET A 21 -9.99 -18.70 -6.77
N VAL A 22 -9.50 -18.69 -8.02
CA VAL A 22 -9.22 -17.46 -8.77
C VAL A 22 -10.30 -17.27 -9.85
N SER A 23 -10.98 -16.12 -9.81
CA SER A 23 -12.02 -15.78 -10.79
C SER A 23 -11.47 -15.43 -12.18
N LYS A 24 -10.27 -14.83 -12.26
CA LYS A 24 -9.66 -14.35 -13.51
C LYS A 24 -8.14 -14.20 -13.34
N VAL A 25 -7.36 -14.46 -14.40
CA VAL A 25 -5.91 -14.18 -14.46
C VAL A 25 -5.63 -13.39 -15.73
N GLU A 26 -4.92 -12.27 -15.61
CA GLU A 26 -4.60 -11.39 -16.74
C GLU A 26 -3.14 -10.90 -16.69
N ILE A 27 -2.55 -10.70 -17.87
CA ILE A 27 -1.18 -10.18 -18.00
C ILE A 27 -1.24 -8.66 -18.11
N VAL A 28 -1.18 -7.99 -16.96
CA VAL A 28 -1.21 -6.52 -16.86
C VAL A 28 0.23 -5.97 -16.89
N LYS A 29 0.45 -4.90 -17.67
CA LYS A 29 1.69 -4.10 -17.62
C LYS A 29 1.52 -2.98 -16.59
N LYS A 30 2.50 -2.82 -15.70
CA LYS A 30 2.66 -1.65 -14.81
C LYS A 30 4.10 -1.16 -14.89
N GLU A 31 4.33 0.09 -14.51
CA GLU A 31 5.68 0.65 -14.38
C GLU A 31 6.33 0.19 -13.08
N ASP A 32 7.60 -0.25 -13.16
CA ASP A 32 8.38 -0.68 -11.99
C ASP A 32 9.35 0.43 -11.58
N LEU A 33 8.82 1.40 -10.82
CA LEU A 33 9.59 2.53 -10.31
C LEU A 33 10.53 2.12 -9.17
N ASP A 34 10.29 0.98 -8.50
CA ASP A 34 11.21 0.44 -7.48
C ASP A 34 12.52 -0.04 -8.12
N LEU A 35 12.44 -0.78 -9.23
CA LEU A 35 13.62 -1.21 -9.99
C LEU A 35 14.43 -0.02 -10.51
N VAL A 36 13.75 1.01 -11.04
CA VAL A 36 14.38 2.26 -11.48
C VAL A 36 15.04 2.98 -10.29
N ARG A 37 14.33 3.14 -9.18
CA ARG A 37 14.83 3.75 -7.94
C ARG A 37 16.02 3.00 -7.36
N ASN A 38 16.01 1.67 -7.38
CA ASN A 38 17.10 0.84 -6.85
C ASN A 38 18.34 0.87 -7.75
N THR A 39 18.16 0.86 -9.07
CA THR A 39 19.24 1.07 -10.05
C THR A 39 19.88 2.45 -9.85
N ILE A 40 19.06 3.51 -9.78
CA ILE A 40 19.52 4.88 -9.56
C ILE A 40 20.19 5.03 -8.18
N ASN A 41 19.61 4.47 -7.11
CA ASN A 41 20.22 4.49 -5.77
C ASN A 41 21.58 3.80 -5.75
N THR A 42 21.75 2.70 -6.50
CA THR A 42 23.03 1.99 -6.63
C THR A 42 24.05 2.86 -7.35
N ALA A 43 23.66 3.49 -8.46
CA ALA A 43 24.51 4.45 -9.17
C ALA A 43 24.85 5.70 -8.31
N VAL A 44 23.90 6.22 -7.53
CA VAL A 44 24.10 7.36 -6.62
C VAL A 44 25.00 7.00 -5.44
N ARG A 45 24.88 5.79 -4.87
CA ARG A 45 25.81 5.29 -3.85
C ARG A 45 27.21 5.14 -4.42
N ARG A 46 27.36 4.46 -5.56
CA ARG A 46 28.63 4.36 -6.30
C ARG A 46 29.22 5.74 -6.62
N ASN A 47 28.41 6.72 -7.02
CA ASN A 47 28.88 8.07 -7.34
C ASN A 47 29.26 8.88 -6.09
N LYS A 48 28.60 8.67 -4.94
CA LYS A 48 29.01 9.22 -3.65
C LYS A 48 30.30 8.58 -3.15
N GLU A 49 30.46 7.27 -3.33
CA GLU A 49 31.68 6.52 -3.01
C GLU A 49 32.83 6.95 -3.94
N VAL A 50 32.62 7.03 -5.25
CA VAL A 50 33.60 7.59 -6.22
C VAL A 50 33.92 9.06 -5.92
N SER A 51 32.99 9.86 -5.40
CA SER A 51 33.31 11.22 -4.94
C SER A 51 34.17 11.24 -3.67
N LYS A 52 34.05 10.24 -2.78
CA LYS A 52 34.95 10.04 -1.62
C LYS A 52 36.30 9.41 -2.00
N SER A 53 36.31 8.59 -3.05
CA SER A 53 37.47 7.82 -3.50
C SER A 53 38.21 8.45 -4.67
N LYS A 54 37.75 9.56 -5.27
CA LYS A 54 38.48 10.29 -6.32
C LYS A 54 39.82 10.88 -5.84
N THR A 55 40.03 10.93 -4.53
CA THR A 55 41.29 11.25 -3.85
C THR A 55 42.24 10.06 -3.65
N VAL A 56 41.83 8.83 -4.00
CA VAL A 56 42.58 7.58 -3.69
C VAL A 56 42.61 6.60 -4.87
N PHE A 57 41.51 6.47 -5.61
CA PHE A 57 41.31 5.44 -6.64
C PHE A 57 42.00 5.76 -7.99
N THR A 58 42.55 6.96 -8.15
CA THR A 58 43.34 7.34 -9.35
C THR A 58 44.63 6.51 -9.47
N GLU A 59 45.08 5.87 -8.38
CA GLU A 59 46.31 5.06 -8.33
C GLU A 59 46.09 3.55 -8.60
N MET A 60 44.86 3.03 -8.59
CA MET A 60 44.58 1.57 -8.63
C MET A 60 43.61 1.16 -9.75
N LEU A 61 43.95 1.51 -10.99
CA LEU A 61 43.27 1.01 -12.19
C LEU A 61 43.88 -0.32 -12.72
N SER A 62 43.12 -0.98 -13.59
CA SER A 62 43.53 -2.06 -14.51
C SER A 62 44.11 -3.37 -13.92
N ALA A 63 43.24 -4.35 -13.66
CA ALA A 63 43.61 -5.77 -13.56
C ALA A 63 42.49 -6.76 -14.00
N HIS A 64 42.40 -6.99 -15.32
CA HIS A 64 41.88 -8.21 -16.00
C HIS A 64 40.34 -8.55 -16.01
N PHE A 65 39.94 -9.36 -17.00
CA PHE A 65 38.55 -9.64 -17.49
C PHE A 65 38.16 -11.17 -17.37
N PRO A 66 37.29 -11.82 -18.20
CA PRO A 66 35.85 -12.07 -17.95
C PRO A 66 35.33 -13.56 -18.11
N GLY A 67 34.02 -13.84 -17.84
CA GLY A 67 33.28 -15.10 -18.15
C GLY A 67 32.36 -15.63 -17.01
N GLU A 68 31.15 -16.24 -17.11
CA GLU A 68 30.22 -16.74 -18.20
C GLU A 68 30.39 -18.23 -18.64
N MET A 69 29.38 -19.12 -18.82
CA MET A 69 27.89 -19.13 -18.60
C MET A 69 27.28 -20.60 -18.64
N SER A 70 25.93 -20.75 -18.65
CA SER A 70 25.08 -21.97 -18.96
C SER A 70 24.90 -23.07 -17.87
N ASP A 71 23.90 -23.98 -17.89
CA ASP A 71 22.44 -23.99 -18.26
C ASP A 71 21.75 -25.25 -17.64
N GLY A 72 20.41 -25.35 -17.58
CA GLY A 72 19.69 -26.40 -16.81
C GLY A 72 18.35 -26.93 -17.38
N ASN A 73 18.30 -28.23 -17.68
CA ASN A 73 17.18 -28.97 -18.30
C ASN A 73 15.80 -28.83 -17.63
N LYS A 74 14.75 -28.70 -18.45
CA LYS A 74 13.34 -28.70 -18.01
C LYS A 74 12.78 -30.12 -17.78
N ARG A 75 12.28 -30.36 -16.57
CA ARG A 75 11.16 -31.31 -16.34
C ARG A 75 9.83 -30.62 -16.68
N MET A 76 8.71 -31.36 -16.62
CA MET A 76 7.36 -30.77 -16.74
C MET A 76 7.19 -29.69 -15.67
N GLN A 77 7.22 -28.42 -16.11
CA GLN A 77 7.81 -27.35 -15.30
C GLN A 77 6.83 -26.83 -14.24
N ASP A 78 7.20 -26.92 -12.95
CA ASP A 78 6.43 -26.23 -11.90
C ASP A 78 6.71 -24.73 -12.01
N HIS A 79 5.82 -24.03 -12.72
CA HIS A 79 6.01 -22.63 -13.04
C HIS A 79 6.01 -21.68 -11.83
N LEU A 80 5.80 -22.19 -10.61
CA LEU A 80 6.08 -21.44 -9.36
C LEU A 80 7.52 -20.91 -9.30
N GLU A 81 8.53 -21.62 -9.78
CA GLU A 81 9.95 -21.17 -9.81
C GLU A 81 10.19 -19.95 -10.73
N ASN A 82 9.18 -19.55 -11.50
CA ASN A 82 9.20 -18.43 -12.42
C ASN A 82 8.39 -17.24 -11.92
N ILE A 83 7.73 -17.38 -10.75
CA ILE A 83 7.19 -16.29 -9.96
C ILE A 83 8.35 -15.69 -9.16
N LEU A 84 8.66 -14.43 -9.43
CA LEU A 84 9.77 -13.72 -8.79
C LEU A 84 9.33 -13.03 -7.50
N ASP A 85 8.06 -12.64 -7.41
CA ASP A 85 7.51 -11.79 -6.34
C ASP A 85 5.97 -11.76 -6.40
N ILE A 86 5.31 -11.36 -5.31
CA ILE A 86 3.89 -10.95 -5.28
C ILE A 86 3.78 -9.50 -4.81
N ARG A 87 2.91 -8.70 -5.44
CA ARG A 87 2.78 -7.26 -5.19
C ARG A 87 1.32 -6.86 -5.03
N GLU A 88 1.08 -5.81 -4.25
CA GLU A 88 -0.26 -5.26 -3.94
C GLU A 88 -1.22 -6.28 -3.29
N TYR A 89 -0.68 -7.33 -2.66
CA TYR A 89 -1.43 -8.42 -2.03
C TYR A 89 -1.95 -8.06 -0.61
N ASP A 90 -1.38 -7.00 -0.04
CA ASP A 90 -1.57 -6.48 1.31
C ASP A 90 -2.52 -5.26 1.35
N VAL A 91 -2.89 -4.71 0.20
CA VAL A 91 -3.79 -3.55 0.07
C VAL A 91 -5.20 -3.93 0.56
N PRO A 92 -5.74 -3.32 1.64
CA PRO A 92 -7.06 -3.66 2.16
C PRO A 92 -8.16 -3.41 1.12
N TYR A 93 -9.19 -4.27 1.09
CA TYR A 93 -10.22 -4.22 0.05
C TYR A 93 -10.92 -2.85 -0.07
N HIS A 94 -11.20 -2.16 1.04
CA HIS A 94 -11.78 -0.82 1.01
C HIS A 94 -10.83 0.22 0.40
N VAL A 95 -9.52 0.13 0.67
CA VAL A 95 -8.49 1.00 0.07
C VAL A 95 -8.40 0.74 -1.44
N ARG A 96 -8.42 -0.54 -1.85
CA ARG A 96 -8.46 -0.95 -3.27
C ARG A 96 -9.66 -0.32 -4.00
N VAL A 97 -10.86 -0.44 -3.45
CA VAL A 97 -12.08 0.16 -4.03
C VAL A 97 -11.97 1.69 -4.09
N SER A 98 -11.51 2.35 -3.02
CA SER A 98 -11.31 3.81 -3.01
C SER A 98 -10.32 4.30 -4.07
N ILE A 99 -9.20 3.60 -4.28
CA ILE A 99 -8.20 3.93 -5.30
C ILE A 99 -8.77 3.72 -6.70
N ASP A 100 -9.25 2.51 -6.99
CA ASP A 100 -9.64 2.09 -8.35
C ASP A 100 -10.90 2.85 -8.82
N CYS A 101 -11.86 3.12 -7.93
CA CYS A 101 -13.06 3.91 -8.22
C CYS A 101 -12.90 5.42 -7.99
N LYS A 102 -11.77 5.89 -7.44
CA LYS A 102 -11.50 7.29 -7.07
C LYS A 102 -12.54 7.88 -6.08
N ILE A 103 -12.94 7.08 -5.10
CA ILE A 103 -13.91 7.45 -4.06
C ILE A 103 -13.16 7.72 -2.75
N PHE A 104 -13.18 8.97 -2.31
CA PHE A 104 -12.44 9.45 -1.13
C PHE A 104 -13.37 10.23 -0.18
N VAL A 105 -13.08 10.17 1.11
CA VAL A 105 -13.80 10.94 2.14
C VAL A 105 -13.59 12.45 1.95
N GLY A 106 -14.55 13.27 2.41
CA GLY A 106 -14.46 14.73 2.31
C GLY A 106 -14.82 15.32 0.94
N LEU A 107 -15.19 14.49 -0.04
CA LEU A 107 -15.67 14.92 -1.35
C LEU A 107 -17.18 14.68 -1.47
N TRP A 108 -17.86 15.55 -2.22
CA TRP A 108 -19.27 15.38 -2.55
C TRP A 108 -19.48 14.41 -3.71
N TYR A 109 -20.55 13.61 -3.61
CA TYR A 109 -20.94 12.64 -4.64
C TYR A 109 -22.46 12.66 -4.86
N SER A 110 -22.88 12.47 -6.11
CA SER A 110 -24.23 12.05 -6.45
C SER A 110 -24.27 10.51 -6.50
N ILE A 111 -25.22 9.91 -5.80
CA ILE A 111 -25.43 8.46 -5.78
C ILE A 111 -26.74 8.15 -6.50
N GLN A 112 -26.68 7.34 -7.56
CA GLN A 112 -27.86 6.89 -8.31
C GLN A 112 -28.03 5.38 -8.12
N LYS A 113 -29.21 4.98 -7.64
CA LYS A 113 -29.56 3.57 -7.44
C LYS A 113 -29.97 2.93 -8.76
N CYS A 114 -29.13 2.06 -9.29
CA CYS A 114 -29.51 1.16 -10.37
C CYS A 114 -30.54 0.13 -9.88
N SER A 115 -31.48 -0.27 -10.74
CA SER A 115 -32.46 -1.33 -10.43
C SER A 115 -31.83 -2.72 -10.40
N THR A 116 -30.73 -2.91 -11.14
CA THR A 116 -29.86 -4.09 -11.12
C THR A 116 -28.39 -3.63 -11.15
N GLY A 117 -27.51 -4.38 -10.48
CA GLY A 117 -26.07 -4.06 -10.41
C GLY A 117 -25.68 -3.04 -9.34
N PHE A 118 -24.46 -2.50 -9.46
CA PHE A 118 -23.87 -1.57 -8.49
C PHE A 118 -24.45 -0.14 -8.63
N PRO A 119 -24.52 0.65 -7.54
CA PRO A 119 -24.93 2.05 -7.62
C PRO A 119 -23.89 2.87 -8.39
N SER A 120 -24.36 3.84 -9.18
CA SER A 120 -23.48 4.82 -9.82
C SER A 120 -23.13 5.91 -8.79
N ILE A 121 -21.84 6.16 -8.60
CA ILE A 121 -21.31 7.16 -7.66
C ILE A 121 -20.46 8.14 -8.47
N THR A 122 -20.94 9.38 -8.60
CA THR A 122 -20.33 10.42 -9.46
C THR A 122 -19.91 11.61 -8.62
N ARG A 123 -18.63 12.02 -8.69
CA ARG A 123 -18.10 13.17 -7.94
C ARG A 123 -18.81 14.46 -8.36
N ARG A 124 -19.13 15.31 -7.37
CA ARG A 124 -19.71 16.65 -7.53
C ARG A 124 -18.63 17.70 -7.32
N GLU A 125 -17.92 18.05 -8.39
CA GLU A 125 -16.82 19.03 -8.36
C GLU A 125 -17.31 20.48 -8.27
N ASP A 126 -18.61 20.70 -8.49
CA ASP A 126 -19.32 21.96 -8.27
C ASP A 126 -19.53 22.29 -6.78
N LEU A 127 -19.44 21.29 -5.89
CA LEU A 127 -19.57 21.46 -4.45
C LEU A 127 -18.17 21.48 -3.79
N LEU A 128 -17.62 22.67 -3.63
CA LEU A 128 -16.28 22.91 -3.06
C LEU A 128 -16.29 23.22 -1.55
N VAL A 129 -17.44 23.58 -0.99
CA VAL A 129 -17.61 23.87 0.44
C VAL A 129 -17.79 22.55 1.19
N TRP A 130 -17.12 22.40 2.32
CA TRP A 130 -17.24 21.22 3.19
C TRP A 130 -18.63 21.19 3.85
N PRO A 131 -19.22 20.02 4.14
CA PRO A 131 -20.43 19.95 4.94
C PRO A 131 -20.16 20.42 6.37
N ASP A 132 -21.12 21.15 6.96
CA ASP A 132 -21.12 21.49 8.37
C ASP A 132 -21.38 20.22 9.21
N CYS A 133 -20.30 19.56 9.62
CA CYS A 133 -20.35 18.39 10.50
C CYS A 133 -20.59 18.83 11.95
N ILE A 134 -21.56 18.22 12.62
CA ILE A 134 -21.70 18.32 14.09
C ILE A 134 -20.48 17.65 14.73
N VAL A 135 -19.74 18.38 15.56
CA VAL A 135 -18.53 17.88 16.24
C VAL A 135 -18.78 17.76 17.74
N LEU A 136 -18.78 16.51 18.22
CA LEU A 136 -18.67 16.19 19.64
C LEU A 136 -17.19 15.96 20.00
N ALA A 137 -16.67 16.74 20.93
CA ALA A 137 -15.44 16.43 21.66
C ALA A 137 -15.79 16.21 23.14
N TYR A 138 -15.07 15.33 23.85
CA TYR A 138 -15.29 15.09 25.27
C TYR A 138 -13.98 14.74 25.98
N ASP A 139 -13.94 15.01 27.28
CA ASP A 139 -12.83 14.64 28.18
C ASP A 139 -13.41 14.20 29.53
N ILE A 140 -12.78 13.18 30.15
CA ILE A 140 -13.28 12.52 31.36
C ILE A 140 -12.25 12.54 32.47
N GLU A 141 -12.71 12.92 33.67
CA GLU A 141 -11.90 12.87 34.88
C GLU A 141 -12.32 11.66 35.72
N THR A 142 -11.36 10.91 36.25
CA THR A 142 -11.61 9.72 37.07
C THR A 142 -10.89 9.79 38.41
N THR A 143 -11.37 9.06 39.41
CA THR A 143 -10.54 8.75 40.56
C THR A 143 -9.31 7.95 40.10
N LYS A 144 -8.26 7.95 40.92
CA LYS A 144 -7.13 7.03 40.79
C LYS A 144 -6.38 6.91 42.10
N LEU A 145 -5.80 5.75 42.35
CA LEU A 145 -4.92 5.56 43.50
C LEU A 145 -3.64 6.43 43.42
N PRO A 146 -3.08 6.87 44.56
CA PRO A 146 -1.81 7.58 44.60
C PRO A 146 -0.69 6.80 43.90
N LEU A 147 0.12 7.51 43.10
CA LEU A 147 1.22 6.95 42.30
C LEU A 147 0.84 5.83 41.30
N LYS A 148 -0.46 5.65 40.99
CA LYS A 148 -0.95 4.75 39.94
C LYS A 148 -1.67 5.50 38.80
N PHE A 149 -1.87 4.80 37.69
CA PHE A 149 -2.89 5.11 36.68
C PHE A 149 -4.29 4.70 37.19
N PRO A 150 -5.39 5.22 36.61
CA PRO A 150 -6.74 4.75 36.91
C PRO A 150 -6.94 3.27 36.54
N ASP A 151 -7.80 2.57 37.27
CA ASP A 151 -8.26 1.20 36.96
C ASP A 151 -9.79 1.18 36.80
N SER A 152 -10.27 0.86 35.60
CA SER A 152 -11.69 0.87 35.24
C SER A 152 -12.58 -0.12 36.01
N ASN A 153 -12.00 -1.00 36.84
CA ASN A 153 -12.73 -1.92 37.70
C ASN A 153 -12.93 -1.39 39.14
N SER A 154 -12.16 -0.38 39.56
CA SER A 154 -12.18 0.14 40.94
C SER A 154 -12.30 1.65 41.05
N ASP A 155 -11.87 2.41 40.03
CA ASP A 155 -12.00 3.86 39.97
C ASP A 155 -13.32 4.28 39.32
N GLN A 156 -13.82 5.45 39.72
CA GLN A 156 -15.08 6.02 39.23
C GLN A 156 -14.83 7.25 38.35
N VAL A 157 -15.68 7.45 37.34
CA VAL A 157 -15.73 8.72 36.60
C VAL A 157 -16.29 9.80 37.52
N MET A 158 -15.58 10.90 37.68
CA MET A 158 -15.92 12.04 38.54
C MET A 158 -16.62 13.17 37.77
N MET A 159 -16.32 13.31 36.48
CA MET A 159 -16.88 14.33 35.59
C MET A 159 -16.78 13.87 34.13
N ILE A 160 -17.77 14.23 33.32
CA ILE A 160 -17.70 14.17 31.85
C ILE A 160 -17.91 15.58 31.31
N SER A 161 -16.82 16.20 30.85
CA SER A 161 -16.89 17.46 30.10
C SER A 161 -17.05 17.16 28.61
N TYR A 162 -17.87 17.94 27.91
CA TYR A 162 -18.01 17.79 26.46
C TYR A 162 -18.35 19.11 25.76
N MET A 163 -18.06 19.15 24.46
CA MET A 163 -18.36 20.27 23.58
C MET A 163 -19.11 19.77 22.36
N ILE A 164 -20.23 20.41 22.04
CA ILE A 164 -20.97 20.21 20.78
C ILE A 164 -20.94 21.54 20.04
N ASP A 165 -20.36 21.56 18.85
CA ASP A 165 -20.30 22.73 17.95
C ASP A 165 -19.81 24.01 18.64
N GLY A 166 -18.82 23.86 19.53
CA GLY A 166 -18.22 24.94 20.32
C GLY A 166 -18.93 25.28 21.63
N GLN A 167 -20.13 24.74 21.89
CA GLN A 167 -20.86 24.93 23.14
C GLN A 167 -20.38 23.94 24.19
N ILE A 168 -19.86 24.44 25.32
CA ILE A 168 -19.37 23.63 26.45
C ILE A 168 -20.56 23.16 27.30
N MET A 169 -20.59 21.86 27.62
CA MET A 169 -21.50 21.25 28.58
C MET A 169 -20.69 20.43 29.60
N LEU A 170 -21.19 20.38 30.83
CA LEU A 170 -20.58 19.63 31.95
C LEU A 170 -21.66 18.75 32.57
N ASN A 171 -21.28 17.52 32.95
CA ASN A 171 -22.15 16.54 33.61
C ASN A 171 -21.33 15.69 34.60
#